data_AF-A0A3D4CJK7-F1
#
_entry.id   AF-A0A3D4CJK7-F1
#
_cell.length_a   1.000
_cell.length_b   1.000
_cell.length_c   1.000
_cell.angle_alpha   90.00
_cell.angle_beta   90.00
_cell.angle_gamma   90.00
#
_symmetry.space_group_name_H-M   'P 1'
#
loop_
_entity.id
_entity.type
_entity.pdbx_description
1 polymer ?
#
loop_
_entity_poly.entity_id
_entity_poly.type
_entity_poly.pdbx_seq_one_letter_code
_entity_poly.pdbx_strand_id
1 'polypeptide(L)' 'MPQLSILRTDVTDEQISGNKWYKLKYNLTEAKKKNLPILTFGGAFSNHIA' A
#
# COMPACT_ATOMS: atom_id res chain seq x y z
N MET A 1 32.51 -8.20 -9.62
CA MET A 1 31.85 -8.62 -8.37
C MET A 1 30.36 -8.36 -8.53
N PRO A 2 29.46 -9.30 -8.23
CA PRO A 2 28.03 -9.05 -8.33
C PRO A 2 27.60 -8.02 -7.27
N GLN A 3 26.77 -7.06 -7.67
CA GLN A 3 26.21 -6.03 -6.80
C GLN A 3 24.73 -6.31 -6.58
N LEU A 4 24.30 -6.31 -5.31
CA LEU A 4 22.90 -6.47 -4.91
C LEU A 4 22.37 -5.14 -4.36
N SER A 5 21.19 -4.73 -4.83
CA SER A 5 20.48 -3.54 -4.36
C SER A 5 19.07 -3.92 -3.94
N ILE A 6 18.58 -3.31 -2.85
CA ILE A 6 17.25 -3.57 -2.29
C ILE A 6 16.50 -2.24 -2.15
N LEU A 7 15.26 -2.20 -2.65
CA LEU A 7 14.36 -1.08 -2.43
C LEU A 7 13.56 -1.28 -1.14
N ARG A 8 13.81 -0.43 -0.14
CA ARG A 8 13.19 -0.47 1.20
C ARG A 8 11.85 0.26 1.24
N THR A 9 10.83 -0.32 0.60
CA THR A 9 9.46 0.23 0.65
C THR A 9 8.81 0.16 2.02
N ASP A 10 9.41 -0.56 2.97
CA ASP A 10 8.94 -0.62 4.35
C ASP A 10 9.26 0.66 5.16
N VAL A 11 10.16 1.51 4.67
CA VAL A 11 10.57 2.76 5.35
C VAL A 11 9.94 4.00 4.71
N THR A 12 9.04 3.83 3.72
CA THR A 12 8.46 4.99 3.02
C THR A 12 7.49 5.81 3.85
N ASP A 13 6.86 5.21 4.86
CA ASP A 13 5.91 5.90 5.74
C ASP A 13 5.73 5.09 7.04
N GLU A 14 5.62 5.78 8.18
CA GLU A 14 5.48 5.16 9.51
C GLU A 14 4.14 4.45 9.70
N GLN A 15 3.09 4.88 9.00
CA GLN A 15 1.74 4.35 9.09
C GLN A 15 1.38 3.51 7.85
N ILE A 16 1.85 3.92 6.67
CA ILE A 16 1.57 3.29 5.38
C ILE A 16 2.84 2.62 4.83
N SER A 17 3.44 1.77 5.66
CA SER A 17 4.63 1.00 5.32
C SER A 17 4.36 -0.04 4.21
N GLY A 18 5.36 -0.28 3.37
CA GLY A 18 5.38 -1.34 2.36
C GLY A 18 4.86 -0.92 0.99
N ASN A 19 4.80 -1.89 0.07
CA ASN A 19 4.41 -1.65 -1.33
C ASN A 19 2.92 -1.28 -1.53
N LYS A 20 2.14 -1.25 -0.47
CA LYS A 20 0.68 -1.11 -0.49
C LYS A 20 0.26 0.28 -0.94
N TRP A 21 0.95 1.32 -0.50
CA TRP A 21 0.69 2.70 -0.92
C TRP A 21 0.73 2.84 -2.44
N TYR A 22 1.76 2.30 -3.06
CA TYR A 22 1.94 2.33 -4.52
C TYR A 22 0.80 1.61 -5.28
N LYS A 23 0.21 0.57 -4.68
CA LYS A 23 -0.95 -0.13 -5.24
C LYS A 23 -2.25 0.64 -5.07
N LEU A 24 -2.44 1.29 -3.91
CA LEU A 24 -3.70 1.94 -3.55
C LEU A 24 -3.83 3.37 -4.07
N LYS A 25 -2.74 4.09 -4.32
CA LYS A 25 -2.74 5.51 -4.71
C LYS A 25 -3.78 5.83 -5.78
N TYR A 26 -3.77 5.09 -6.89
CA TYR A 26 -4.67 5.35 -8.01
C TYR A 26 -6.12 4.93 -7.70
N ASN A 27 -6.33 3.79 -7.05
CA ASN A 27 -7.67 3.32 -6.68
C ASN A 27 -8.36 4.25 -5.67
N LEU A 28 -7.61 4.74 -4.67
CA LEU A 28 -8.13 5.71 -3.68
C LEU A 28 -8.40 7.06 -4.33
N THR A 29 -7.54 7.50 -5.25
CA THR A 29 -7.76 8.75 -6.01
C THR A 29 -9.05 8.66 -6.83
N GLU A 30 -9.27 7.55 -7.53
CA GLU A 30 -10.48 7.32 -8.33
C GLU A 30 -11.73 7.17 -7.47
N ALA A 31 -11.66 6.43 -6.36
CA ALA A 31 -12.77 6.31 -5.43
C ALA A 31 -13.17 7.67 -4.83
N LYS A 32 -12.19 8.52 -4.49
CA LYS A 32 -12.44 9.90 -4.04
C LYS A 32 -13.10 10.74 -5.13
N LYS A 33 -12.63 10.67 -6.38
CA LYS A 33 -13.24 11.39 -7.52
C LYS A 33 -14.69 10.98 -7.76
N LYS A 34 -15.00 9.69 -7.60
CA LYS A 34 -16.33 9.11 -7.84
C LYS A 34 -17.21 9.09 -6.59
N ASN A 35 -16.72 9.59 -5.46
CA ASN A 35 -17.38 9.54 -4.14
C ASN A 35 -17.86 8.12 -3.77
N LEU A 36 -17.00 7.12 -3.99
CA LEU A 36 -17.31 5.72 -3.73
C LEU A 36 -16.78 5.28 -2.36
N PRO A 37 -17.53 4.42 -1.64
CA PRO A 37 -17.02 3.79 -0.43
C PRO A 37 -15.86 2.83 -0.75
N ILE A 38 -14.94 2.66 0.22
CA ILE A 38 -13.82 1.73 0.11
C ILE A 38 -14.20 0.41 0.78
N LEU A 39 -14.11 -0.69 0.03
CA LEU A 39 -14.20 -2.05 0.54
C LEU A 39 -12.86 -2.75 0.30
N THR A 40 -12.33 -3.41 1.32
CA THR A 40 -11.11 -4.21 1.22
C THR A 40 -11.26 -5.53 1.97
N PHE A 41 -10.42 -6.50 1.62
CA PHE A 41 -10.41 -7.84 2.19
C PHE A 41 -8.99 -8.22 2.60
N GLY A 42 -8.88 -9.07 3.62
CA GLY A 42 -7.61 -9.52 4.16
C GLY A 42 -7.79 -10.63 5.18
N GLY A 43 -6.74 -11.42 5.38
CA GLY A 43 -6.70 -12.46 6.41
C GLY A 43 -6.36 -11.92 7.80
N ALA A 44 -6.30 -12.82 8.79
CA ALA A 44 -6.16 -12.47 10.22
C ALA A 44 -4.91 -11.63 10.57
N PHE A 45 -3.84 -11.69 9.77
CA PHE A 45 -2.60 -10.94 10.00
C PHE A 45 -2.29 -9.98 8.83
N SER A 46 -3.33 -9.44 8.20
CA SER A 46 -3.13 -8.55 7.07
C SER A 46 -2.64 -7.17 7.53
N ASN A 47 -1.42 -6.81 7.13
CA ASN A 47 -0.93 -5.42 7.13
C ASN A 47 -1.81 -4.49 6.28
N HIS A 48 -2.83 -5.04 5.60
CA HIS A 48 -3.80 -4.27 4.84
C HIS A 48 -4.91 -3.66 5.71
N ILE A 49 -5.26 -4.26 6.85
CA ILE A 49 -6.51 -3.94 7.58
C ILE A 49 -6.23 -3.31 8.95
N ALA A 50 -4.97 -3.33 9.42
CA ALA A 50 -4.56 -2.71 10.68
C ALA A 50 -4.48 -1.17 10.58
#